data_AF-A0AAQ5YXV7-F1
#
_entry.id   AF-A0AAQ5YXV7-F1
#
_cell.length_a   1.000
_cell.length_b   1.000
_cell.length_c   1.000
_cell.angle_alpha   90.00
_cell.angle_beta   90.00
_cell.angle_gamma   90.00
#
_symmetry.space_group_name_H-M   'P 1'
#
loop_
_entity.id
_entity.type
_entity.pdbx_description
1 polymer ?
#
loop_
_entity_poly.entity_id
_entity_poly.type
_entity_poly.pdbx_seq_one_letter_code
_entity_poly.pdbx_strand_id
1 'polypeptide(L)'
;MSDENSTVGETLHRGDGETNQGQGKPKQQDSGALDGTPSSRFLRAELELNAHLRRLSFSEPVRYIYNPLEYAWETHRCYVEKYCQPGQRFLFLGMNPGPFGMAQTGVPFGEVRSVVDWLKITGEVGHPDDEHPKRRITGLACTQSEVSGARFWGFFKKLCGEPELFFQHCFVHNLCPLIFMSASGKNLTPPELPAAEREALLALCDIALCQVVEALNVSMVIGVGKVAEQRARRALSAASINVRVEGIMHPSPRNPQANKGWEDVAKAKLAELGVLSLLNNS
;
A
#
# COMPACT_ATOMS: atom_id res chain seq x y z
N MET A 1 92.98 22.96 11.66
CA MET A 1 92.14 23.95 10.97
C MET A 1 90.69 23.61 11.33
N SER A 2 90.11 24.03 12.46
CA SER A 2 90.01 25.35 13.13
C SER A 2 88.70 26.07 12.79
N ASP A 3 87.93 26.74 13.68
CA ASP A 3 87.76 26.79 15.16
C ASP A 3 86.49 27.68 15.43
N GLU A 4 85.79 27.74 16.58
CA GLU A 4 85.92 27.11 17.91
C GLU A 4 84.53 26.98 18.62
N ASN A 5 84.39 25.99 19.51
CA ASN A 5 83.89 26.07 20.92
C ASN A 5 82.85 27.14 21.38
N SER A 6 81.70 26.71 21.97
CA SER A 6 81.24 27.16 23.32
C SER A 6 79.93 26.51 23.85
N THR A 7 80.06 25.71 24.94
CA THR A 7 79.29 25.76 26.21
C THR A 7 77.74 25.84 26.29
N VAL A 8 77.14 24.70 26.70
CA VAL A 8 76.07 24.47 27.73
C VAL A 8 74.86 25.42 27.88
N GLY A 9 73.66 24.81 27.91
CA GLY A 9 72.46 25.38 28.57
C GLY A 9 71.34 24.32 28.77
N GLU A 10 71.06 23.92 30.01
CA GLU A 10 69.95 23.01 30.35
C GLU A 10 68.63 23.78 30.57
N THR A 11 67.52 23.27 29.99
CA THR A 11 66.22 23.26 30.69
C THR A 11 65.37 22.09 30.17
N LEU A 12 64.90 21.19 31.06
CA LEU A 12 63.82 20.26 30.74
C LEU A 12 62.48 21.01 30.77
N HIS A 13 61.59 20.77 29.80
CA HIS A 13 60.15 20.69 30.09
C HIS A 13 59.42 19.74 29.14
N ARG A 14 58.30 19.19 29.61
CA ARG A 14 57.55 18.10 28.94
C ARG A 14 56.70 18.61 27.78
N GLY A 15 56.50 17.73 26.80
CA GLY A 15 55.47 17.84 25.77
C GLY A 15 55.14 16.45 25.24
N ASP A 16 54.15 15.80 25.84
CA ASP A 16 53.78 14.42 25.50
C ASP A 16 53.15 14.35 24.10
N GLY A 17 53.58 13.38 23.28
CA GLY A 17 53.32 13.36 21.84
C GLY A 17 53.22 11.96 21.23
N GLU A 18 52.63 11.00 21.95
CA GLU A 18 52.45 9.64 21.43
C GLU A 18 51.44 9.62 20.26
N THR A 19 51.91 9.21 19.08
CA THR A 19 51.10 9.07 17.87
C THR A 19 50.22 7.83 17.94
N ASN A 20 49.08 7.93 18.62
CA ASN A 20 48.11 6.83 18.71
C ASN A 20 47.43 6.59 17.36
N GLN A 21 47.75 5.47 16.70
CA GLN A 21 47.14 5.06 15.43
C GLN A 21 45.71 4.54 15.64
N GLY A 22 44.77 5.48 15.79
CA GLY A 22 43.35 5.18 15.85
C GLY A 22 42.84 4.57 14.55
N GLN A 23 42.84 3.24 14.45
CA GLN A 23 42.16 2.51 13.38
C GLN A 23 40.65 2.71 13.49
N GLY A 24 40.15 3.79 12.88
CA GLY A 24 38.73 4.04 12.73
C GLY A 24 38.10 2.98 11.86
N LYS A 25 37.50 1.95 12.48
CA LYS A 25 36.60 1.03 11.78
C LYS A 25 35.56 1.88 11.03
N PRO A 26 35.28 1.60 9.74
CA PRO A 26 34.19 2.27 9.06
C PRO A 26 32.92 2.01 9.86
N LYS A 27 32.14 3.06 10.16
CA LYS A 27 30.80 2.88 10.69
C LYS A 27 30.00 2.11 9.63
N GLN A 28 29.70 0.84 9.91
CA GLN A 28 28.64 0.15 9.19
C GLN A 28 27.37 0.97 9.42
N GLN A 29 26.85 1.57 8.34
CA GLN A 29 25.48 2.05 8.36
C GLN A 29 24.60 0.82 8.57
N ASP A 30 23.70 0.87 9.55
CA ASP A 30 22.88 -0.27 9.94
C ASP A 30 21.82 -0.55 8.88
N SER A 31 22.18 -1.39 7.90
CA SER A 31 21.26 -1.88 6.88
C SER A 31 20.21 -2.85 7.44
N GLY A 32 20.38 -3.36 8.67
CA GLY A 32 19.41 -4.25 9.31
C GLY A 32 18.12 -3.55 9.74
N ALA A 33 18.17 -2.22 9.95
CA ALA A 33 16.99 -1.45 10.39
C ALA A 33 15.92 -1.28 9.30
N LEU A 34 16.29 -1.32 8.01
CA LEU A 34 15.37 -1.03 6.89
C LEU A 34 14.47 -2.23 6.52
N ASP A 35 14.98 -3.46 6.62
CA ASP A 35 14.23 -4.69 6.27
C ASP A 35 13.16 -5.10 7.32
N GLY A 36 13.05 -4.35 8.43
CA GLY A 36 12.16 -4.65 9.55
C GLY A 36 10.84 -3.86 9.61
N THR A 37 10.71 -2.73 8.90
CA THR A 37 9.54 -1.84 9.03
C THR A 37 8.25 -2.50 8.52
N PRO A 38 7.05 -2.05 8.95
CA PRO A 38 5.79 -2.47 8.35
C PRO A 38 5.78 -2.20 6.84
N SER A 39 6.23 -1.02 6.41
CA SER A 39 6.29 -0.61 5.00
C SER A 39 7.20 -1.49 4.13
N SER A 40 8.40 -1.86 4.58
CA SER A 40 9.29 -2.72 3.78
C SER A 40 8.82 -4.17 3.74
N ARG A 41 8.27 -4.69 4.84
CA ARG A 41 7.63 -6.03 4.87
C ARG A 41 6.37 -6.08 3.98
N PHE A 42 5.58 -5.01 3.94
CA PHE A 42 4.40 -4.88 3.07
C PHE A 42 4.79 -4.85 1.58
N LEU A 43 5.69 -3.94 1.19
CA LEU A 43 6.17 -3.84 -0.20
C LEU A 43 6.84 -5.14 -0.68
N ARG A 44 7.54 -5.86 0.21
CA ARG A 44 8.11 -7.17 -0.11
C ARG A 44 7.03 -8.21 -0.43
N ALA A 45 5.95 -8.28 0.36
CA ALA A 45 4.83 -9.19 0.10
C ALA A 45 4.14 -8.89 -1.25
N GLU A 46 4.03 -7.62 -1.63
CA GLU A 46 3.50 -7.21 -2.94
C GLU A 46 4.44 -7.54 -4.11
N LEU A 47 5.75 -7.37 -3.95
CA LEU A 47 6.75 -7.79 -4.95
C LEU A 47 6.80 -9.32 -5.11
N GLU A 48 6.70 -10.07 -4.00
CA GLU A 48 6.54 -11.53 -4.01
C GLU A 48 5.24 -11.93 -4.72
N LEU A 49 4.11 -11.29 -4.42
CA LEU A 49 2.83 -11.53 -5.09
C LEU A 49 2.93 -11.26 -6.59
N ASN A 50 3.47 -10.12 -7.02
CA ASN A 50 3.69 -9.80 -8.44
C ASN A 50 4.52 -10.88 -9.15
N ALA A 51 5.59 -11.36 -8.53
CA ALA A 51 6.43 -12.42 -9.08
C ALA A 51 5.69 -13.77 -9.22
N HIS A 52 4.65 -14.02 -8.41
CA HIS A 52 3.75 -15.17 -8.57
C HIS A 52 2.68 -14.94 -9.64
N LEU A 53 2.05 -13.76 -9.65
CA LEU A 53 0.97 -13.41 -10.58
C LEU A 53 1.42 -13.39 -12.04
N ARG A 54 2.65 -12.96 -12.33
CA ARG A 54 3.28 -13.04 -13.66
C ARG A 54 3.37 -14.46 -14.24
N ARG A 55 3.12 -15.51 -13.44
CA ARG A 55 3.13 -16.92 -13.86
C ARG A 55 1.72 -17.49 -14.13
N LEU A 56 0.66 -16.70 -13.96
CA LEU A 56 -0.71 -17.09 -14.29
C LEU A 56 -1.05 -16.73 -15.74
N SER A 57 -1.75 -17.63 -16.42
CA SER A 57 -2.43 -17.35 -17.69
C SER A 57 -3.95 -17.35 -17.45
N PHE A 58 -4.66 -16.51 -18.20
CA PHE A 58 -6.11 -16.37 -18.12
C PHE A 58 -6.71 -16.54 -19.51
N SER A 59 -7.80 -17.30 -19.61
CA SER A 59 -8.51 -17.58 -20.86
C SER A 59 -9.69 -16.63 -21.08
N GLU A 60 -10.46 -16.84 -22.16
CA GLU A 60 -11.65 -16.04 -22.42
C GLU A 60 -12.64 -16.12 -21.23
N PRO A 61 -13.27 -15.00 -20.81
CA PRO A 61 -13.39 -13.74 -21.55
C PRO A 61 -12.29 -12.70 -21.29
N VAL A 62 -11.19 -13.04 -20.60
CA VAL A 62 -10.07 -12.10 -20.40
C VAL A 62 -9.31 -11.87 -21.70
N ARG A 63 -8.98 -10.61 -22.00
CA ARG A 63 -8.06 -10.23 -23.09
C ARG A 63 -6.96 -9.28 -22.62
N TYR A 64 -7.26 -8.36 -21.71
CA TYR A 64 -6.27 -7.41 -21.17
C TYR A 64 -6.20 -7.56 -19.65
N ILE A 65 -4.98 -7.50 -19.12
CA ILE A 65 -4.68 -7.58 -17.69
C ILE A 65 -3.68 -6.46 -17.40
N TYR A 66 -3.99 -5.57 -16.46
CA TYR A 66 -3.04 -4.56 -16.01
C TYR A 66 -2.67 -4.81 -14.54
N ASN A 67 -1.40 -4.54 -14.20
CA ASN A 67 -0.90 -4.57 -12.83
C ASN A 67 -0.33 -3.20 -12.40
N PRO A 68 -1.12 -2.33 -11.74
CA PRO A 68 -0.61 -1.05 -11.24
C PRO A 68 0.55 -1.18 -10.24
N LEU A 69 0.76 -2.34 -9.61
CA LEU A 69 1.95 -2.56 -8.78
C LEU A 69 3.24 -2.81 -9.59
N GLU A 70 3.19 -2.70 -10.92
CA GLU A 70 4.35 -2.72 -11.80
C GLU A 70 4.53 -1.34 -12.49
N TYR A 71 3.53 -0.86 -13.24
CA TYR A 71 3.67 0.42 -13.98
C TYR A 71 3.34 1.69 -13.16
N ALA A 72 2.65 1.58 -12.03
CA ALA A 72 2.39 2.69 -11.09
C ALA A 72 3.13 2.47 -9.75
N TRP A 73 4.28 1.79 -9.80
CA TRP A 73 5.03 1.41 -8.62
C TRP A 73 5.56 2.61 -7.82
N GLU A 74 5.95 3.72 -8.46
CA GLU A 74 6.47 4.89 -7.72
C GLU A 74 5.39 5.55 -6.86
N THR A 75 4.22 5.83 -7.42
CA THR A 75 3.10 6.42 -6.66
C THR A 75 2.56 5.44 -5.61
N HIS A 76 2.54 4.14 -5.91
CA HIS A 76 2.19 3.13 -4.92
C HIS A 76 3.20 3.06 -3.77
N ARG A 77 4.50 3.00 -4.08
CA ARG A 77 5.58 3.00 -3.09
C ARG A 77 5.56 4.26 -2.24
N CYS A 78 5.35 5.43 -2.85
CA CYS A 78 5.16 6.71 -2.15
C CYS A 78 4.00 6.63 -1.14
N TYR A 79 2.87 6.01 -1.52
CA TYR A 79 1.74 5.77 -0.62
C TYR A 79 2.09 4.85 0.56
N VAL A 80 2.75 3.72 0.31
CA VAL A 80 3.11 2.76 1.37
C VAL A 80 4.22 3.30 2.28
N GLU A 81 5.30 3.87 1.74
CA GLU A 81 6.39 4.42 2.57
C GLU A 81 5.95 5.61 3.42
N LYS A 82 5.01 6.42 2.93
CA LYS A 82 4.41 7.53 3.69
C LYS A 82 3.49 7.01 4.79
N TYR A 83 2.56 6.10 4.47
CA TYR A 83 1.41 5.81 5.33
C TYR A 83 1.36 4.40 5.96
N CYS A 84 2.23 3.46 5.60
CA CYS A 84 2.29 2.13 6.24
C CYS A 84 3.21 2.19 7.47
N GLN A 85 2.65 2.64 8.60
CA GLN A 85 3.38 2.97 9.82
C GLN A 85 2.96 2.06 10.99
N PRO A 86 3.86 1.79 11.97
CA PRO A 86 3.54 0.95 13.12
C PRO A 86 2.45 1.58 14.00
N GLY A 87 1.58 0.73 14.58
CA GLY A 87 0.47 1.14 15.45
C GLY A 87 -0.92 1.09 14.78
N GLN A 88 -0.98 0.81 13.48
CA GLN A 88 -2.24 0.61 12.76
C GLN A 88 -3.01 -0.61 13.30
N ARG A 89 -4.33 -0.44 13.45
CA ARG A 89 -5.24 -1.41 14.11
C ARG A 89 -6.24 -2.04 13.16
N PHE A 90 -6.54 -1.35 12.05
CA PHE A 90 -7.57 -1.73 11.08
C PHE A 90 -7.02 -1.72 9.65
N LEU A 91 -7.24 -2.80 8.90
CA LEU A 91 -6.96 -2.84 7.46
C LEU A 91 -8.28 -2.80 6.67
N PHE A 92 -8.53 -1.73 5.91
CA PHE A 92 -9.61 -1.72 4.92
C PHE A 92 -9.17 -2.47 3.67
N LEU A 93 -9.91 -3.52 3.31
CA LEU A 93 -9.58 -4.38 2.18
C LEU A 93 -10.61 -4.22 1.05
N GLY A 94 -10.18 -3.64 -0.07
CA GLY A 94 -10.92 -3.67 -1.33
C GLY A 94 -10.75 -4.99 -2.08
N MET A 95 -11.48 -5.16 -3.19
CA MET A 95 -11.40 -6.38 -4.00
C MET A 95 -10.23 -6.35 -4.98
N ASN A 96 -10.22 -5.39 -5.90
CA ASN A 96 -9.19 -5.17 -6.91
C ASN A 96 -9.31 -3.74 -7.49
N PRO A 97 -8.32 -3.24 -8.28
CA PRO A 97 -8.40 -1.91 -8.89
C PRO A 97 -9.65 -1.69 -9.74
N GLY A 98 -10.22 -0.48 -9.63
CA GLY A 98 -11.08 0.09 -10.65
C GLY A 98 -10.25 0.84 -11.72
N PRO A 99 -10.80 1.02 -12.94
CA PRO A 99 -10.06 1.51 -14.12
C PRO A 99 -9.69 2.99 -14.08
N PHE A 100 -10.27 3.78 -13.15
CA PHE A 100 -10.04 5.23 -13.04
C PHE A 100 -9.55 5.66 -11.64
N GLY A 101 -9.44 4.70 -10.71
CA GLY A 101 -8.81 4.86 -9.40
C GLY A 101 -7.41 4.23 -9.41
N MET A 102 -7.23 3.15 -8.66
CA MET A 102 -5.92 2.49 -8.46
C MET A 102 -5.21 2.11 -9.77
N ALA A 103 -5.93 1.79 -10.86
CA ALA A 103 -5.30 1.51 -12.16
C ALA A 103 -4.61 2.74 -12.78
N GLN A 104 -4.98 3.97 -12.39
CA GLN A 104 -4.36 5.22 -12.85
C GLN A 104 -3.34 5.78 -11.84
N THR A 105 -3.43 5.40 -10.57
CA THR A 105 -2.71 6.09 -9.48
C THR A 105 -1.83 5.19 -8.60
N GLY A 106 -1.91 3.86 -8.74
CA GLY A 106 -1.24 2.91 -7.84
C GLY A 106 -1.89 2.81 -6.44
N VAL A 107 -2.72 3.77 -6.02
CA VAL A 107 -3.26 3.83 -4.65
C VAL A 107 -4.61 3.09 -4.54
N PRO A 108 -4.83 2.22 -3.53
CA PRO A 108 -6.13 1.59 -3.26
C PRO A 108 -7.28 2.61 -3.13
N PHE A 109 -8.42 2.34 -3.81
CA PHE A 109 -9.52 3.30 -3.98
C PHE A 109 -9.08 4.68 -4.53
N GLY A 110 -7.89 4.78 -5.13
CA GLY A 110 -7.19 6.04 -5.39
C GLY A 110 -7.72 6.83 -6.57
N GLU A 111 -8.87 7.46 -6.39
CA GLU A 111 -9.36 8.50 -7.30
C GLU A 111 -8.39 9.71 -7.33
N VAL A 112 -8.10 10.23 -8.52
CA VAL A 112 -6.96 11.13 -8.77
C VAL A 112 -6.93 12.35 -7.85
N ARG A 113 -8.05 13.07 -7.67
CA ARG A 113 -8.10 14.25 -6.79
C ARG A 113 -7.88 13.88 -5.34
N SER A 114 -8.46 12.76 -4.90
CA SER A 114 -8.23 12.23 -3.54
C SER A 114 -6.75 11.89 -3.30
N VAL A 115 -6.08 11.32 -4.31
CA VAL A 115 -4.65 10.94 -4.27
C VAL A 115 -3.72 12.15 -4.27
N VAL A 116 -3.96 13.13 -5.16
CA VAL A 116 -3.10 14.31 -5.33
C VAL A 116 -3.42 15.41 -4.31
N ASP A 117 -4.69 15.77 -4.15
CA ASP A 117 -5.10 16.95 -3.37
C ASP A 117 -5.19 16.68 -1.87
N TRP A 118 -5.38 15.43 -1.44
CA TRP A 118 -5.51 15.07 -0.02
C TRP A 118 -4.42 14.12 0.46
N LEU A 119 -4.25 12.94 -0.15
CA LEU A 119 -3.19 12.01 0.24
C LEU A 119 -1.77 12.55 -0.06
N LYS A 120 -1.65 13.55 -0.94
CA LYS A 120 -0.39 14.16 -1.41
C LYS A 120 0.62 13.10 -1.86
N ILE A 121 0.19 12.22 -2.76
CA ILE A 121 1.04 11.20 -3.39
C ILE A 121 1.57 11.71 -4.72
N THR A 122 2.84 11.40 -4.99
CA THR A 122 3.60 11.84 -6.16
C THR A 122 4.50 10.70 -6.66
N GLY A 123 4.90 10.75 -7.93
CA GLY A 123 5.69 9.73 -8.61
C GLY A 123 5.26 9.63 -10.07
N GLU A 124 6.08 8.97 -10.89
CA GLU A 124 5.70 8.67 -12.26
C GLU A 124 4.74 7.47 -12.34
N VAL A 125 3.94 7.43 -13.42
CA VAL A 125 3.05 6.31 -13.75
C VAL A 125 3.25 6.01 -15.22
N GLY A 126 3.81 4.83 -15.52
CA GLY A 126 3.97 4.31 -16.86
C GLY A 126 2.71 3.62 -17.38
N HIS A 127 2.90 2.66 -18.29
CA HIS A 127 1.83 1.94 -18.97
C HIS A 127 2.02 0.42 -18.85
N PRO A 128 0.93 -0.38 -18.90
CA PRO A 128 1.01 -1.81 -19.16
C PRO A 128 1.33 -2.08 -20.64
N ASP A 129 1.95 -3.22 -20.96
CA ASP A 129 2.48 -3.53 -22.30
C ASP A 129 1.43 -3.56 -23.43
N ASP A 130 0.17 -3.88 -23.10
CA ASP A 130 -0.95 -3.97 -24.06
C ASP A 130 -2.18 -3.23 -23.52
N GLU A 131 -2.30 -1.94 -23.87
CA GLU A 131 -3.44 -1.10 -23.48
C GLU A 131 -4.66 -1.30 -24.40
N HIS A 132 -5.80 -1.62 -23.80
CA HIS A 132 -7.08 -1.52 -24.52
C HIS A 132 -7.43 -0.03 -24.80
N PRO A 133 -7.73 0.39 -26.04
CA PRO A 133 -7.85 1.81 -26.40
C PRO A 133 -8.88 2.66 -25.62
N LYS A 134 -9.90 2.04 -25.00
CA LYS A 134 -10.90 2.76 -24.14
C LYS A 134 -10.52 2.76 -22.65
N ARG A 135 -9.33 2.28 -22.31
CA ARG A 135 -8.82 2.00 -20.96
C ARG A 135 -7.33 2.34 -20.87
N ARG A 136 -6.91 3.43 -21.51
CA ARG A 136 -5.53 3.91 -21.39
C ARG A 136 -5.22 4.32 -19.96
N ILE A 137 -3.97 4.17 -19.58
CA ILE A 137 -3.41 4.79 -18.39
C ILE A 137 -2.95 6.19 -18.77
N THR A 138 -3.30 7.18 -17.96
CA THR A 138 -2.83 8.57 -18.09
C THR A 138 -2.33 9.12 -16.75
N GLY A 139 -1.95 8.22 -15.84
CA GLY A 139 -1.39 8.53 -14.53
C GLY A 139 -2.25 9.47 -13.69
N LEU A 140 -1.56 10.30 -12.90
CA LEU A 140 -2.14 11.38 -12.09
C LEU A 140 -2.78 12.51 -12.93
N ALA A 141 -2.71 12.45 -14.27
CA ALA A 141 -3.42 13.37 -15.17
C ALA A 141 -4.78 12.82 -15.67
N CYS A 142 -5.24 11.65 -15.18
CA CYS A 142 -6.53 11.10 -15.59
C CYS A 142 -7.70 12.00 -15.14
N THR A 143 -8.52 12.44 -16.11
CA THR A 143 -9.65 13.36 -15.89
C THR A 143 -10.95 12.66 -15.47
N GLN A 144 -10.99 11.34 -15.47
CA GLN A 144 -12.15 10.55 -15.05
C GLN A 144 -12.07 10.24 -13.55
N SER A 145 -13.08 10.70 -12.79
CA SER A 145 -13.16 10.45 -11.35
C SER A 145 -13.81 9.10 -11.05
N GLU A 146 -13.12 8.23 -10.29
CA GLU A 146 -13.68 6.95 -9.86
C GLU A 146 -14.63 7.13 -8.67
N VAL A 147 -15.94 7.05 -8.93
CA VAL A 147 -17.01 7.25 -7.94
C VAL A 147 -16.84 6.41 -6.66
N SER A 148 -16.33 5.18 -6.77
CA SER A 148 -16.02 4.33 -5.61
C SER A 148 -14.94 4.97 -4.71
N GLY A 149 -13.87 5.49 -5.31
CA GLY A 149 -12.75 6.13 -4.64
C GLY A 149 -13.08 7.50 -4.08
N ALA A 150 -13.73 8.36 -4.88
CA ALA A 150 -14.20 9.68 -4.46
C ALA A 150 -15.14 9.61 -3.24
N ARG A 151 -16.01 8.57 -3.17
CA ARG A 151 -16.83 8.31 -1.99
C ARG A 151 -16.00 7.84 -0.80
N PHE A 152 -15.12 6.86 -1.00
CA PHE A 152 -14.30 6.26 0.07
C PHE A 152 -13.39 7.31 0.73
N TRP A 153 -12.51 7.95 -0.05
CA TRP A 153 -11.58 8.95 0.48
C TRP A 153 -12.26 10.28 0.82
N GLY A 154 -13.32 10.68 0.10
CA GLY A 154 -14.12 11.85 0.44
C GLY A 154 -14.80 11.74 1.82
N PHE A 155 -15.24 10.54 2.21
CA PHE A 155 -15.76 10.27 3.55
C PHE A 155 -14.68 10.41 4.63
N PHE A 156 -13.52 9.77 4.46
CA PHE A 156 -12.45 9.88 5.45
C PHE A 156 -11.85 11.29 5.52
N LYS A 157 -11.78 12.03 4.41
CA LYS A 157 -11.42 13.46 4.41
C LYS A 157 -12.39 14.31 5.23
N LYS A 158 -13.71 14.11 5.08
CA LYS A 158 -14.74 14.81 5.88
C LYS A 158 -14.63 14.51 7.39
N LEU A 159 -14.24 13.28 7.73
CA LEU A 159 -14.19 12.78 9.11
C LEU A 159 -12.90 13.18 9.83
N CYS A 160 -11.75 13.04 9.15
CA CYS A 160 -10.42 13.14 9.74
C CYS A 160 -9.76 14.51 9.50
N GLY A 161 -10.25 15.30 8.55
CA GLY A 161 -9.61 16.54 8.09
C GLY A 161 -8.36 16.24 7.26
N GLU A 162 -7.27 15.87 7.94
CA GLU A 162 -5.98 15.49 7.35
C GLU A 162 -5.81 13.95 7.30
N PRO A 163 -5.01 13.42 6.35
CA PRO A 163 -4.85 11.97 6.19
C PRO A 163 -4.09 11.31 7.35
N GLU A 164 -3.21 12.02 8.04
CA GLU A 164 -2.39 11.48 9.13
C GLU A 164 -3.23 10.88 10.27
N LEU A 165 -4.36 11.50 10.64
CA LEU A 165 -5.28 10.96 11.65
C LEU A 165 -5.92 9.64 11.22
N PHE A 166 -6.23 9.49 9.92
CA PHE A 166 -6.69 8.21 9.40
C PHE A 166 -5.58 7.15 9.47
N PHE A 167 -4.37 7.49 8.99
CA PHE A 167 -3.27 6.53 8.92
C PHE A 167 -2.60 6.23 10.27
N GLN A 168 -2.85 7.01 11.32
CA GLN A 168 -2.49 6.66 12.70
C GLN A 168 -3.10 5.32 13.16
N HIS A 169 -4.26 4.94 12.62
CA HIS A 169 -5.01 3.76 13.06
C HIS A 169 -5.45 2.82 11.94
N CYS A 170 -5.51 3.27 10.69
CA CYS A 170 -6.06 2.53 9.57
C CYS A 170 -5.07 2.45 8.40
N PHE A 171 -5.07 1.34 7.67
CA PHE A 171 -4.44 1.24 6.36
C PHE A 171 -5.43 0.73 5.30
N VAL A 172 -5.10 0.84 4.01
CA VAL A 172 -5.98 0.43 2.91
C VAL A 172 -5.20 -0.36 1.87
N HIS A 173 -5.74 -1.50 1.44
CA HIS A 173 -5.15 -2.39 0.43
C HIS A 173 -6.25 -3.02 -0.44
N ASN A 174 -5.86 -3.73 -1.49
CA ASN A 174 -6.76 -4.51 -2.35
C ASN A 174 -6.34 -5.99 -2.30
N LEU A 175 -7.29 -6.91 -2.13
CA LEU A 175 -7.02 -8.35 -2.10
C LEU A 175 -6.24 -8.82 -3.34
N CYS A 176 -6.59 -8.31 -4.53
CA CYS A 176 -5.93 -8.61 -5.78
C CYS A 176 -5.43 -7.31 -6.44
N PRO A 177 -4.16 -7.21 -6.87
CA PRO A 177 -3.64 -6.01 -7.51
C PRO A 177 -4.04 -5.90 -8.99
N LEU A 178 -4.55 -6.97 -9.62
CA LEU A 178 -4.82 -7.01 -11.05
C LEU A 178 -6.20 -6.45 -11.42
N ILE A 179 -6.28 -5.77 -12.57
CA ILE A 179 -7.54 -5.43 -13.25
C ILE A 179 -7.64 -6.19 -14.57
N PHE A 180 -8.77 -6.88 -14.75
CA PHE A 180 -9.05 -7.74 -15.91
C PHE A 180 -10.09 -7.08 -16.81
N MET A 181 -9.92 -7.17 -18.12
CA MET A 181 -10.86 -6.65 -19.11
C MET A 181 -11.02 -7.60 -20.28
N SER A 182 -12.25 -7.67 -20.82
CA SER A 182 -12.52 -8.38 -22.07
C SER A 182 -12.09 -7.57 -23.29
N ALA A 183 -12.15 -8.19 -24.48
CA ALA A 183 -11.76 -7.60 -25.76
C ALA A 183 -12.42 -6.23 -26.08
N SER A 184 -13.57 -5.91 -25.48
CA SER A 184 -14.28 -4.63 -25.64
C SER A 184 -13.95 -3.56 -24.59
N GLY A 185 -13.07 -3.86 -23.63
CA GLY A 185 -12.75 -3.01 -22.50
C GLY A 185 -13.80 -3.04 -21.37
N LYS A 186 -14.70 -4.03 -21.36
CA LYS A 186 -15.57 -4.28 -20.19
C LYS A 186 -14.68 -4.80 -19.07
N ASN A 187 -14.67 -4.10 -17.93
CA ASN A 187 -14.06 -4.59 -16.69
C ASN A 187 -14.69 -5.93 -16.28
N LEU A 188 -13.84 -6.91 -16.01
CA LEU A 188 -14.15 -8.19 -15.39
C LEU A 188 -13.66 -8.16 -13.94
N THR A 189 -14.54 -8.43 -12.99
CA THR A 189 -14.19 -8.62 -11.58
C THR A 189 -13.75 -10.07 -11.32
N PRO A 190 -12.99 -10.37 -10.25
CA PRO A 190 -12.56 -11.74 -9.98
C PRO A 190 -13.70 -12.80 -9.97
N PRO A 191 -14.93 -12.51 -9.47
CA PRO A 191 -16.06 -13.45 -9.60
C PRO A 191 -16.52 -13.74 -11.04
N GLU A 192 -16.22 -12.87 -12.02
CA GLU A 192 -16.54 -13.03 -13.45
C GLU A 192 -15.46 -13.85 -14.22
N LEU A 193 -14.38 -14.28 -13.56
CA LEU A 193 -13.31 -15.09 -14.15
C LEU A 193 -13.66 -16.60 -14.15
N PRO A 194 -13.07 -17.40 -15.07
CA PRO A 194 -13.17 -18.86 -15.05
C PRO A 194 -12.79 -19.43 -13.68
N ALA A 195 -13.56 -20.41 -13.19
CA ALA A 195 -13.52 -20.80 -11.78
C ALA A 195 -12.14 -21.33 -11.31
N ALA A 196 -11.43 -22.09 -12.14
CA ALA A 196 -10.10 -22.59 -11.82
C ALA A 196 -9.05 -21.47 -11.76
N GLU A 197 -9.04 -20.58 -12.77
CA GLU A 197 -8.16 -19.40 -12.81
C GLU A 197 -8.41 -18.46 -11.64
N ARG A 198 -9.67 -18.26 -11.27
CA ARG A 198 -10.08 -17.44 -10.12
C ARG A 198 -9.56 -18.02 -8.80
N GLU A 199 -9.70 -19.31 -8.54
CA GLU A 199 -9.18 -19.88 -7.30
C GLU A 199 -7.64 -19.96 -7.29
N ALA A 200 -6.98 -20.14 -8.44
CA ALA A 200 -5.52 -20.06 -8.53
C ALA A 200 -5.00 -18.64 -8.24
N LEU A 201 -5.62 -17.62 -8.85
CA LEU A 201 -5.38 -16.21 -8.57
C LEU A 201 -5.58 -15.90 -7.08
N LEU A 202 -6.75 -16.25 -6.55
CA LEU A 202 -7.12 -15.87 -5.19
C LEU A 202 -6.35 -16.67 -4.13
N ALA A 203 -5.84 -17.88 -4.42
CA ALA A 203 -4.93 -18.58 -3.51
C ALA A 203 -3.61 -17.83 -3.30
N LEU A 204 -3.06 -17.19 -4.33
CA LEU A 204 -1.87 -16.34 -4.21
C LEU A 204 -2.18 -15.03 -3.45
N CYS A 205 -3.34 -14.41 -3.75
CA CYS A 205 -3.84 -13.24 -3.01
C CYS A 205 -4.09 -13.55 -1.52
N ASP A 206 -4.66 -14.72 -1.21
CA ASP A 206 -4.97 -15.15 0.16
C ASP A 206 -3.65 -15.33 0.98
N ILE A 207 -2.55 -15.80 0.35
CA ILE A 207 -1.21 -15.86 0.97
C ILE A 207 -0.65 -14.46 1.23
N ALA A 208 -0.64 -13.59 0.22
CA ALA A 208 -0.10 -12.23 0.35
C ALA A 208 -0.87 -11.39 1.37
N LEU A 209 -2.20 -11.58 1.47
CA LEU A 209 -3.02 -10.95 2.51
C LEU A 209 -2.59 -11.37 3.93
N CYS A 210 -2.20 -12.62 4.14
CA CYS A 210 -1.68 -13.09 5.43
C CYS A 210 -0.36 -12.36 5.77
N GLN A 211 0.59 -12.34 4.82
CA GLN A 211 1.86 -11.61 4.97
C GLN A 211 1.64 -10.10 5.25
N VAL A 212 0.66 -9.47 4.58
CA VAL A 212 0.30 -8.05 4.78
C VAL A 212 -0.32 -7.82 6.17
N VAL A 213 -1.18 -8.71 6.65
CA VAL A 213 -1.78 -8.60 8.00
C VAL A 213 -0.71 -8.76 9.09
N GLU A 214 0.28 -9.64 8.90
CA GLU A 214 1.46 -9.79 9.76
C GLU A 214 2.48 -8.65 9.63
N ALA A 215 2.57 -8.01 8.46
CA ALA A 215 3.38 -6.81 8.23
C ALA A 215 2.84 -5.63 9.04
N LEU A 216 1.53 -5.39 8.97
CA LEU A 216 0.85 -4.30 9.66
C LEU A 216 0.58 -4.59 11.15
N ASN A 217 0.47 -5.87 11.54
CA ASN A 217 0.04 -6.32 12.87
C ASN A 217 -1.36 -5.78 13.28
N VAL A 218 -2.31 -5.78 12.33
CA VAL A 218 -3.67 -5.25 12.55
C VAL A 218 -4.54 -6.18 13.39
N SER A 219 -5.33 -5.58 14.29
CA SER A 219 -6.32 -6.30 15.11
C SER A 219 -7.62 -6.66 14.37
N MET A 220 -7.90 -6.00 13.24
CA MET A 220 -9.13 -6.19 12.45
C MET A 220 -8.90 -5.95 10.95
N VAL A 221 -9.53 -6.76 10.10
CA VAL A 221 -9.69 -6.49 8.65
C VAL A 221 -11.15 -6.14 8.36
N ILE A 222 -11.37 -5.05 7.63
CA ILE A 222 -12.68 -4.51 7.24
C ILE A 222 -12.83 -4.64 5.72
N GLY A 223 -13.54 -5.68 5.28
CA GLY A 223 -13.84 -5.91 3.87
C GLY A 223 -14.78 -4.85 3.30
N VAL A 224 -14.34 -4.13 2.27
CA VAL A 224 -15.14 -3.12 1.56
C VAL A 224 -16.01 -3.83 0.51
N GLY A 225 -17.10 -4.43 0.98
CA GLY A 225 -17.97 -5.31 0.21
C GLY A 225 -17.69 -6.80 0.43
N LYS A 226 -18.70 -7.63 0.13
CA LYS A 226 -18.76 -9.02 0.58
C LYS A 226 -17.66 -9.94 0.02
N VAL A 227 -17.15 -9.70 -1.18
CA VAL A 227 -16.07 -10.52 -1.76
C VAL A 227 -14.78 -10.40 -0.93
N ALA A 228 -14.37 -9.18 -0.60
CA ALA A 228 -13.18 -8.93 0.22
C ALA A 228 -13.36 -9.43 1.66
N GLU A 229 -14.52 -9.20 2.27
CA GLU A 229 -14.84 -9.73 3.61
C GLU A 229 -14.76 -11.27 3.65
N GLN A 230 -15.42 -11.95 2.71
CA GLN A 230 -15.48 -13.41 2.70
C GLN A 230 -14.12 -14.05 2.39
N ARG A 231 -13.31 -13.44 1.52
CA ARG A 231 -11.95 -13.91 1.22
C ARG A 231 -11.01 -13.70 2.40
N ALA A 232 -10.97 -12.51 2.99
CA ALA A 232 -10.18 -12.27 4.21
C ALA A 232 -10.55 -13.25 5.34
N ARG A 233 -11.85 -13.49 5.55
CA ARG A 233 -12.35 -14.44 6.56
C ARG A 233 -11.93 -15.89 6.26
N ARG A 234 -11.87 -16.30 4.99
CA ARG A 234 -11.36 -17.61 4.56
C ARG A 234 -9.85 -17.72 4.74
N ALA A 235 -9.08 -16.76 4.21
CA ALA A 235 -7.62 -16.77 4.19
C ALA A 235 -7.03 -16.81 5.60
N LEU A 236 -7.40 -15.84 6.44
CA LEU A 236 -6.85 -15.70 7.79
C LEU A 236 -7.25 -16.88 8.70
N SER A 237 -8.47 -17.40 8.53
CA SER A 237 -8.92 -18.62 9.24
C SER A 237 -8.12 -19.86 8.82
N ALA A 238 -7.88 -20.05 7.52
CA ALA A 238 -7.06 -21.16 7.01
C ALA A 238 -5.59 -21.07 7.47
N ALA A 239 -5.06 -19.86 7.61
CA ALA A 239 -3.73 -19.59 8.16
C ALA A 239 -3.67 -19.61 9.71
N SER A 240 -4.80 -19.82 10.40
CA SER A 240 -4.92 -19.72 11.87
C SER A 240 -4.54 -18.34 12.46
N ILE A 241 -4.61 -17.27 11.65
CA ILE A 241 -4.32 -15.89 12.05
C ILE A 241 -5.53 -15.32 12.80
N ASN A 242 -5.39 -15.10 14.11
CA ASN A 242 -6.45 -14.63 15.00
C ASN A 242 -6.71 -13.12 14.87
N VAL A 243 -7.32 -12.71 13.76
CA VAL A 243 -7.67 -11.31 13.46
C VAL A 243 -9.17 -11.20 13.16
N ARG A 244 -9.85 -10.19 13.74
CA ARG A 244 -11.29 -10.02 13.57
C ARG A 244 -11.59 -9.57 12.13
N VAL A 245 -12.42 -10.32 11.40
CA VAL A 245 -12.87 -9.91 10.05
C VAL A 245 -14.30 -9.40 10.09
N GLU A 246 -14.50 -8.20 9.56
CA GLU A 246 -15.77 -7.46 9.48
C GLU A 246 -15.98 -6.91 8.07
N GLY A 247 -17.17 -6.38 7.79
CA GLY A 247 -17.50 -5.84 6.47
C GLY A 247 -18.31 -4.53 6.52
N ILE A 248 -18.03 -3.65 5.56
CA ILE A 248 -18.85 -2.46 5.26
C ILE A 248 -19.45 -2.58 3.84
N MET A 249 -20.47 -1.78 3.56
CA MET A 249 -21.04 -1.68 2.21
C MET A 249 -19.99 -1.12 1.23
N HIS A 250 -19.91 -1.65 0.00
CA HIS A 250 -19.02 -1.10 -1.03
C HIS A 250 -19.60 0.22 -1.61
N PRO A 251 -18.80 1.29 -1.79
CA PRO A 251 -19.25 2.59 -2.32
C PRO A 251 -19.68 2.59 -3.81
N SER A 252 -19.72 1.45 -4.50
CA SER A 252 -19.86 1.40 -5.96
C SER A 252 -21.22 1.91 -6.43
N PRO A 253 -21.29 2.74 -7.49
CA PRO A 253 -22.57 3.17 -8.04
C PRO A 253 -23.40 2.04 -8.67
N ARG A 254 -22.81 0.84 -8.86
CA ARG A 254 -23.55 -0.38 -9.22
C ARG A 254 -24.45 -0.90 -8.09
N ASN A 255 -24.26 -0.46 -6.85
CA ASN A 255 -25.13 -0.79 -5.72
C ASN A 255 -26.21 0.30 -5.53
N PRO A 256 -27.51 -0.01 -5.73
CA PRO A 256 -28.58 0.97 -5.55
C PRO A 256 -28.67 1.55 -4.13
N GLN A 257 -28.25 0.82 -3.10
CA GLN A 257 -28.23 1.32 -1.71
C GLN A 257 -27.12 2.36 -1.51
N ALA A 258 -25.93 2.16 -2.09
CA ALA A 258 -24.83 3.13 -2.01
C ALA A 258 -25.18 4.49 -2.65
N ASN A 259 -26.10 4.49 -3.62
CA ASN A 259 -26.60 5.71 -4.25
C ASN A 259 -27.67 6.45 -3.42
N LYS A 260 -28.15 5.87 -2.32
CA LYS A 260 -29.14 6.48 -1.41
C LYS A 260 -28.55 7.08 -0.12
N GLY A 261 -27.24 6.94 0.10
CA GLY A 261 -26.56 7.38 1.32
C GLY A 261 -25.47 6.42 1.79
N TRP A 262 -24.42 6.22 0.97
CA TRP A 262 -23.32 5.32 1.37
C TRP A 262 -22.59 5.80 2.63
N GLU A 263 -22.35 7.11 2.77
CA GLU A 263 -21.59 7.68 3.88
C GLU A 263 -22.26 7.40 5.25
N ASP A 264 -23.58 7.55 5.35
CA ASP A 264 -24.31 7.31 6.61
C ASP A 264 -24.29 5.82 7.02
N VAL A 265 -24.46 4.92 6.05
CA VAL A 265 -24.39 3.47 6.28
C VAL A 265 -22.97 3.04 6.66
N ALA A 266 -21.94 3.62 6.03
CA ALA A 266 -20.54 3.39 6.41
C ALA A 266 -20.26 3.94 7.83
N LYS A 267 -20.69 5.16 8.14
CA LYS A 267 -20.52 5.81 9.45
C LYS A 267 -21.18 5.01 10.57
N ALA A 268 -22.41 4.55 10.36
CA ALA A 268 -23.15 3.73 11.33
C ALA A 268 -22.41 2.40 11.62
N LYS A 269 -21.94 1.69 10.59
CA LYS A 269 -21.19 0.44 10.79
C LYS A 269 -19.81 0.69 11.43
N LEU A 270 -19.12 1.77 11.07
CA LEU A 270 -17.84 2.11 11.70
C LEU A 270 -17.97 2.56 13.16
N ALA A 271 -19.12 3.10 13.57
CA ALA A 271 -19.45 3.33 14.98
C ALA A 271 -19.69 1.99 15.71
N GLU A 272 -20.50 1.09 15.14
CA GLU A 272 -20.77 -0.25 15.68
C GLU A 272 -19.49 -1.08 15.87
N LEU A 273 -18.51 -0.92 14.97
CA LEU A 273 -17.21 -1.59 15.03
C LEU A 273 -16.20 -0.92 15.98
N GLY A 274 -16.52 0.22 16.58
CA GLY A 274 -15.61 0.96 17.47
C GLY A 274 -14.44 1.65 16.74
N VAL A 275 -14.57 1.87 15.43
CA VAL A 275 -13.54 2.53 14.58
C VAL A 275 -13.74 4.04 14.57
N LEU A 276 -15.00 4.50 14.53
CA LEU A 276 -15.32 5.92 14.34
C LEU A 276 -14.78 6.84 15.44
N SER A 277 -14.70 6.33 16.69
CA SER A 277 -14.16 7.04 17.86
C SER A 277 -12.65 7.27 17.82
N LEU A 278 -11.95 6.69 16.85
CA LEU A 278 -10.50 6.85 16.64
C LEU A 278 -10.18 7.73 15.41
N LEU A 279 -11.19 8.14 14.64
CA LEU A 279 -11.02 8.85 13.36
C LEU A 279 -11.61 10.27 13.34
N ASN A 280 -12.31 10.66 14.41
CA ASN A 280 -13.01 11.94 14.49
C ASN A 280 -12.17 12.97 15.26
N ASN A 281 -11.96 14.15 14.67
CA ASN A 281 -11.53 15.32 15.45
C ASN A 281 -12.68 15.76 16.36
N SER A 282 -12.57 15.45 17.65
CA SER A 282 -13.49 15.87 18.72
C SER A 282 -13.02 17.16 19.38
#